data_AF-A0A7S8FE76-F1
#
_entry.id   AF-A0A7S8FE76-F1
#
_cell.length_a   1.000
_cell.length_b   1.000
_cell.length_c   1.000
_cell.angle_alpha   90.00
_cell.angle_beta   90.00
_cell.angle_gamma   90.00
#
_symmetry.space_group_name_H-M   'P 1'
#
loop_
_entity.id
_entity.type
_entity.pdbx_description
1 polymer ?
#
loop_
_entity_poly.entity_id
_entity_poly.type
_entity_poly.pdbx_seq_one_letter_code
_entity_poly.pdbx_strand_id
1 'polypeptide(L)'
;MAALTIIVDGAPITTFQVFCRTVRLPAVILAIGIVLLGTNPAWSRPVTDEYILGFATSVLRHEFNVIDATLKVRSGVVWVNSSGLEGINQDKLKRALGSIEGVKQVVISDTEETMAPALPDEAGQAGSLDGATGFLARGLLVAPFHADPRWPHFSAAYRGYRTNDLTAAFAGTFGETFSLYRNRAPFNGQWELVLQAGVFSLFDLSATSLDLVNADYNVGLLTAYRSGKFSGFLRLHHQSSHLGDEFILANQRVQRINLSYEEVDVKLAYDVSDWIRIYAGGGYLAHRDPSDVEPISTQWGLELTSPIVFLNGSVTPICYADFQSNERSQWSIAQSIMAGLRFENARIGNRQLQLLAQYFAGPSPDGQFYAQHSHWFGIGLHFYF
;
A
#
# COMPACT_ATOMS: atom_id res chain seq x y z
N MET A 1 81.82 -18.01 -22.91
CA MET A 1 80.75 -17.76 -21.92
C MET A 1 79.52 -18.54 -22.41
N ALA A 2 79.37 -19.82 -22.03
CA ALA A 2 78.58 -20.31 -20.89
C ALA A 2 77.10 -19.84 -20.98
N ALA A 3 76.13 -20.66 -21.42
CA ALA A 3 75.37 -21.71 -20.69
C ALA A 3 74.68 -21.13 -19.43
N LEU A 4 73.39 -21.31 -19.10
CA LEU A 4 72.57 -22.53 -19.04
C LEU A 4 71.15 -22.16 -18.49
N THR A 5 70.08 -22.77 -19.03
CA THR A 5 68.83 -23.39 -18.45
C THR A 5 68.14 -22.77 -17.21
N ILE A 6 66.79 -22.69 -17.12
CA ILE A 6 65.88 -23.71 -16.52
C ILE A 6 64.40 -23.22 -16.62
N ILE A 7 63.52 -23.92 -17.36
CA ILE A 7 62.44 -24.89 -16.99
C ILE A 7 61.03 -24.28 -16.84
N VAL A 8 60.12 -24.91 -17.57
CA VAL A 8 58.65 -24.85 -17.54
C VAL A 8 58.14 -26.01 -16.68
N ASP A 9 57.23 -25.73 -15.75
CA ASP A 9 56.23 -26.65 -15.19
C ASP A 9 54.94 -25.81 -15.10
N GLY A 10 53.72 -26.20 -15.44
CA GLY A 10 53.07 -27.49 -15.65
C GLY A 10 51.58 -27.22 -15.30
N ALA A 11 50.66 -27.49 -16.22
CA ALA A 11 49.20 -27.23 -16.13
C ALA A 11 48.50 -27.95 -14.92
N PRO A 12 47.22 -27.66 -14.53
CA PRO A 12 46.18 -26.99 -15.30
C PRO A 12 45.36 -25.89 -14.60
N ILE A 13 44.86 -24.96 -15.42
CA ILE A 13 43.77 -24.05 -15.07
C ILE A 13 42.49 -24.88 -14.95
N THR A 14 41.95 -24.99 -13.75
CA THR A 14 40.60 -25.49 -13.51
C THR A 14 39.59 -24.48 -14.05
N THR A 15 38.78 -24.97 -14.99
CA THR A 15 37.64 -24.33 -15.62
C THR A 15 36.64 -23.80 -14.60
N PHE A 16 36.77 -22.56 -14.10
CA PHE A 16 35.67 -21.85 -13.43
C PHE A 16 35.87 -20.32 -13.29
N GLN A 17 36.50 -19.63 -14.24
CA GLN A 17 36.54 -18.14 -14.21
C GLN A 17 36.57 -17.51 -15.61
N VAL A 18 35.59 -17.83 -16.46
CA VAL A 18 35.27 -17.00 -17.63
C VAL A 18 33.75 -16.92 -17.77
N PHE A 19 33.09 -16.16 -16.91
CA PHE A 19 31.75 -15.64 -17.21
C PHE A 19 31.40 -14.44 -16.34
N CYS A 20 32.14 -13.34 -16.47
CA CYS A 20 31.65 -12.04 -15.98
C CYS A 20 32.49 -10.90 -16.55
N ARG A 21 32.20 -10.51 -17.79
CA ARG A 21 32.30 -9.13 -18.24
C ARG A 21 31.44 -8.99 -19.49
N THR A 22 30.77 -7.85 -19.57
CA THR A 22 29.87 -7.38 -20.64
C THR A 22 28.48 -8.01 -20.73
N VAL A 23 27.57 -7.57 -19.86
CA VAL A 23 26.17 -7.33 -20.26
C VAL A 23 25.70 -6.02 -19.61
N ARG A 24 25.76 -4.92 -20.38
CA ARG A 24 24.98 -3.71 -20.12
C ARG A 24 23.57 -3.97 -20.64
N LEU A 25 22.69 -4.54 -19.82
CA LEU A 25 21.26 -4.65 -20.14
C LEU A 25 20.48 -4.76 -18.81
N PRO A 26 19.86 -3.66 -18.33
CA PRO A 26 18.42 -3.71 -18.13
C PRO A 26 17.69 -2.38 -18.43
N ALA A 27 18.19 -1.54 -19.33
CA ALA A 27 17.45 -0.33 -19.75
C ALA A 27 16.47 -0.56 -20.92
N VAL A 28 16.63 -1.66 -21.67
CA VAL A 28 15.86 -1.92 -22.91
C VAL A 28 14.59 -2.74 -22.66
N ILE A 29 14.51 -3.49 -21.56
CA ILE A 29 13.30 -4.27 -21.21
C ILE A 29 12.21 -3.36 -20.62
N LEU A 30 12.59 -2.25 -19.96
CA LEU A 30 11.62 -1.27 -19.41
C LEU A 30 10.97 -0.42 -20.52
N ALA A 31 11.65 -0.19 -21.65
CA ALA A 31 11.11 0.59 -22.77
C ALA A 31 10.09 -0.18 -23.64
N ILE A 32 10.18 -1.51 -23.71
CA ILE A 32 9.24 -2.33 -24.49
C ILE A 32 7.88 -2.48 -23.77
N GLY A 33 7.86 -2.35 -22.44
CA GLY A 33 6.61 -2.35 -21.66
C GLY A 33 5.75 -1.09 -21.80
N ILE A 34 6.34 0.03 -22.25
CA ILE A 34 5.63 1.33 -22.36
C ILE A 34 5.08 1.59 -23.77
N VAL A 35 5.65 0.95 -24.80
CA VAL A 35 5.23 1.18 -26.21
C VAL A 35 4.03 0.31 -26.64
N LEU A 36 3.66 -0.73 -25.87
CA LEU A 36 2.49 -1.58 -26.17
C LEU A 36 1.17 -1.10 -25.51
N LEU A 37 1.16 0.05 -24.82
CA LEU A 37 -0.06 0.70 -24.32
C LEU A 37 -0.66 1.72 -25.33
N GLY A 38 -0.11 1.79 -26.55
CA GLY A 38 -0.44 2.81 -27.55
C GLY A 38 -1.53 2.46 -28.57
N THR A 39 -2.28 1.37 -28.42
CA THR A 39 -3.45 1.10 -29.26
C THR A 39 -4.64 0.78 -28.37
N ASN A 40 -5.44 1.80 -28.04
CA ASN A 40 -6.80 1.58 -27.57
C ASN A 40 -7.62 1.05 -28.75
N PRO A 41 -8.10 -0.21 -28.77
CA PRO A 41 -9.37 -0.43 -29.41
C PRO A 41 -10.37 0.40 -28.61
N ALA A 42 -11.25 1.15 -29.27
CA ALA A 42 -12.35 1.81 -28.59
C ALA A 42 -13.22 0.73 -27.93
N TRP A 43 -12.91 0.36 -26.70
CA TRP A 43 -13.75 -0.46 -25.86
C TRP A 43 -14.95 0.41 -25.53
N SER A 44 -16.14 0.02 -26.01
CA SER A 44 -17.38 0.60 -25.52
C SER A 44 -17.37 0.47 -24.00
N ARG A 45 -17.26 1.61 -23.29
CA ARG A 45 -17.35 1.60 -21.83
C ARG A 45 -18.68 0.93 -21.46
N PRO A 46 -18.70 -0.08 -20.58
CA PRO A 46 -19.96 -0.63 -20.10
C PRO A 46 -20.72 0.51 -19.43
N VAL A 47 -21.96 0.73 -19.87
CA VAL A 47 -22.84 1.72 -19.26
C VAL A 47 -23.08 1.32 -17.80
N THR A 48 -22.69 2.19 -16.87
CA THR A 48 -22.85 1.93 -15.43
C THR A 48 -24.19 2.45 -14.91
N ASP A 49 -24.66 1.91 -13.80
CA ASP A 49 -25.92 2.36 -13.19
C ASP A 49 -25.84 3.82 -12.73
N GLU A 50 -24.65 4.32 -12.35
CA GLU A 50 -24.42 5.72 -11.98
C GLU A 50 -24.57 6.66 -13.18
N TYR A 51 -24.13 6.24 -14.37
CA TYR A 51 -24.33 6.99 -15.60
C TYR A 51 -25.83 7.13 -15.92
N ILE A 52 -26.55 6.01 -15.86
CA ILE A 52 -28.00 5.99 -16.10
C ILE A 52 -28.74 6.84 -15.06
N LEU A 53 -28.35 6.76 -13.79
CA LEU A 53 -28.94 7.56 -12.71
C LEU A 53 -28.75 9.05 -12.96
N GLY A 54 -27.54 9.49 -13.30
CA GLY A 54 -27.23 10.89 -13.60
C GLY A 54 -28.03 11.40 -14.80
N PHE A 55 -28.11 10.61 -15.87
CA PHE A 55 -28.86 10.97 -17.07
C PHE A 55 -30.38 10.99 -16.83
N ALA A 56 -30.92 10.00 -16.12
CA ALA A 56 -32.34 9.93 -15.75
C ALA A 56 -32.75 11.13 -14.87
N THR A 57 -31.87 11.53 -13.93
CA THR A 57 -32.07 12.72 -13.09
C THR A 57 -32.13 13.99 -13.95
N SER A 58 -31.25 14.11 -14.95
CA SER A 58 -31.24 15.24 -15.89
C SER A 58 -32.53 15.31 -16.72
N VAL A 59 -32.98 14.19 -17.27
CA VAL A 59 -34.23 14.11 -18.06
C VAL A 59 -35.43 14.54 -17.22
N LEU A 60 -35.54 14.04 -15.98
CA LEU A 60 -36.63 14.42 -15.08
C LEU A 60 -36.63 15.90 -14.74
N ARG A 61 -35.46 16.49 -14.49
CA ARG A 61 -35.34 17.90 -14.17
C ARG A 61 -35.63 18.81 -15.37
N HIS A 62 -35.11 18.48 -16.55
CA HIS A 62 -35.16 19.39 -17.70
C HIS A 62 -36.38 19.18 -18.61
N GLU A 63 -36.84 17.93 -18.79
CA GLU A 63 -37.96 17.62 -19.69
C GLU A 63 -39.30 17.55 -18.95
N PHE A 64 -39.28 17.17 -17.67
CA PHE A 64 -40.48 16.97 -16.86
C PHE A 64 -40.61 17.95 -15.69
N ASN A 65 -39.64 18.85 -15.50
CA ASN A 65 -39.61 19.85 -14.43
C ASN A 65 -39.76 19.27 -13.00
N VAL A 66 -39.28 18.04 -12.79
CA VAL A 66 -39.28 17.38 -11.48
C VAL A 66 -37.94 17.61 -10.80
N ILE A 67 -37.94 18.42 -9.74
CA ILE A 67 -36.71 18.92 -9.11
C ILE A 67 -36.21 17.98 -8.00
N ASP A 68 -37.14 17.30 -7.32
CA ASP A 68 -36.88 16.46 -6.14
C ASP A 68 -37.22 14.97 -6.39
N ALA A 69 -37.03 14.50 -7.62
CA ALA A 69 -37.30 13.10 -7.95
C ALA A 69 -36.34 12.15 -7.20
N THR A 70 -36.89 11.22 -6.42
CA THR A 70 -36.12 10.13 -5.83
C THR A 70 -35.99 8.98 -6.83
N LEU A 71 -34.75 8.66 -7.21
CA LEU A 71 -34.41 7.74 -8.30
C LEU A 71 -33.42 6.69 -7.82
N LYS A 72 -33.58 5.45 -8.26
CA LYS A 72 -32.58 4.38 -8.07
C LYS A 72 -32.37 3.63 -9.37
N VAL A 73 -31.13 3.25 -9.65
CA VAL A 73 -30.79 2.42 -10.80
C VAL A 73 -29.97 1.22 -10.34
N ARG A 74 -30.30 0.03 -10.84
CA ARG A 74 -29.58 -1.21 -10.58
C ARG A 74 -29.69 -2.15 -11.77
N SER A 75 -28.56 -2.61 -12.28
CA SER A 75 -28.47 -3.53 -13.42
C SER A 75 -29.26 -3.07 -14.66
N GLY A 76 -29.36 -1.74 -14.87
CA GLY A 76 -30.12 -1.10 -15.95
C GLY A 76 -31.62 -0.96 -15.71
N VAL A 77 -32.15 -1.27 -14.52
CA VAL A 77 -33.55 -1.01 -14.17
C VAL A 77 -33.64 0.32 -13.42
N VAL A 78 -34.53 1.22 -13.84
CA VAL A 78 -34.74 2.55 -13.25
C VAL A 78 -36.01 2.54 -12.42
N TRP A 79 -35.90 2.77 -11.11
CA TRP A 79 -37.03 2.98 -10.21
C TRP A 79 -37.23 4.47 -9.96
N VAL A 80 -38.42 4.96 -10.26
CA VAL A 80 -38.83 6.34 -10.05
C VAL A 80 -39.92 6.36 -8.99
N ASN A 81 -39.72 7.14 -7.93
CA ASN A 81 -40.77 7.39 -6.95
C ASN A 81 -41.91 8.19 -7.60
N SER A 82 -43.16 7.83 -7.33
CA SER A 82 -44.32 8.53 -7.87
C SER A 82 -44.62 9.87 -7.21
N SER A 83 -44.10 10.11 -6.00
CA SER A 83 -44.24 11.41 -5.31
C SER A 83 -43.62 12.51 -6.17
N GLY A 84 -44.41 13.54 -6.47
CA GLY A 84 -43.99 14.64 -7.34
C GLY A 84 -44.16 14.39 -8.85
N LEU A 85 -44.73 13.24 -9.26
CA LEU A 85 -45.10 12.97 -10.66
C LEU A 85 -46.56 13.33 -10.99
N GLU A 86 -47.25 14.04 -10.09
CA GLU A 86 -48.64 14.45 -10.28
C GLU A 86 -48.81 15.34 -11.51
N GLY A 87 -49.66 14.91 -12.46
CA GLY A 87 -49.88 15.62 -13.73
C GLY A 87 -48.90 15.26 -14.86
N ILE A 88 -47.92 14.39 -14.62
CA ILE A 88 -46.99 13.91 -15.65
C ILE A 88 -47.58 12.70 -16.38
N ASN A 89 -47.53 12.74 -17.71
CA ASN A 89 -47.91 11.58 -18.53
C ASN A 89 -46.89 10.44 -18.35
N GLN A 90 -47.30 9.38 -17.66
CA GLN A 90 -46.44 8.24 -17.32
C GLN A 90 -45.89 7.50 -18.54
N ASP A 91 -46.63 7.43 -19.64
CA ASP A 91 -46.17 6.77 -20.87
C ASP A 91 -45.11 7.59 -21.60
N LYS A 92 -45.20 8.93 -21.50
CA LYS A 92 -44.14 9.82 -22.01
C LYS A 92 -42.89 9.68 -21.16
N LEU A 93 -43.03 9.63 -19.83
CA LEU A 93 -41.93 9.47 -18.89
C LEU A 93 -41.19 8.13 -19.09
N LYS A 94 -41.91 7.02 -19.17
CA LYS A 94 -41.31 5.69 -19.40
C LYS A 94 -40.57 5.62 -20.72
N ARG A 95 -41.07 6.28 -21.78
CA ARG A 95 -40.39 6.34 -23.08
C ARG A 95 -39.12 7.18 -23.02
N ALA A 96 -39.15 8.35 -22.37
CA ALA A 96 -37.98 9.21 -22.22
C ALA A 96 -36.87 8.49 -21.43
N LEU A 97 -37.20 7.91 -20.28
CA LEU A 97 -36.23 7.18 -19.46
C LEU A 97 -35.78 5.86 -20.09
N GLY A 98 -36.66 5.17 -20.81
CA GLY A 98 -36.33 3.93 -21.53
C GLY A 98 -35.45 4.14 -22.76
N SER A 99 -35.30 5.39 -23.23
CA SER A 99 -34.43 5.74 -24.36
C SER A 99 -32.97 5.97 -23.96
N ILE A 100 -32.68 6.02 -22.65
CA ILE A 100 -31.32 6.18 -22.12
C ILE A 100 -30.53 4.89 -22.38
N GLU A 101 -29.33 5.03 -22.94
CA GLU A 101 -28.44 3.90 -23.20
C GLU A 101 -28.22 3.09 -21.91
N GLY A 102 -28.35 1.76 -21.98
CA GLY A 102 -28.21 0.86 -20.83
C GLY A 102 -29.47 0.63 -19.99
N VAL A 103 -30.57 1.37 -20.23
CA VAL A 103 -31.85 1.12 -19.55
C VAL A 103 -32.55 -0.10 -20.14
N LYS A 104 -32.85 -1.07 -19.29
CA LYS A 104 -33.59 -2.30 -19.61
C LYS A 104 -35.07 -2.18 -19.26
N GLN A 105 -35.40 -1.45 -18.19
CA GLN A 105 -36.76 -1.32 -17.70
C GLN A 105 -36.94 -0.06 -16.83
N VAL A 106 -38.13 0.54 -16.86
CA VAL A 106 -38.52 1.67 -16.01
C VAL A 106 -39.72 1.28 -15.17
N VAL A 107 -39.60 1.42 -13.84
CA VAL A 107 -40.62 1.07 -12.85
C VAL A 107 -40.99 2.33 -12.06
N ILE A 108 -42.29 2.63 -11.98
CA ILE A 108 -42.84 3.71 -11.17
C ILE A 108 -43.54 3.06 -9.98
N SER A 109 -43.19 3.43 -8.75
CA SER A 109 -43.77 2.87 -7.52
C SER A 109 -43.98 3.93 -6.45
N ASP A 110 -45.05 3.76 -5.66
CA ASP A 110 -45.46 4.67 -4.58
C ASP A 110 -44.81 4.29 -3.23
N THR A 111 -44.27 3.09 -3.12
CA THR A 111 -43.81 2.55 -1.85
C THR A 111 -42.31 2.73 -1.69
N GLU A 112 -41.91 3.52 -0.70
CA GLU A 112 -40.52 3.53 -0.21
C GLU A 112 -40.03 2.12 0.17
N GLU A 113 -40.91 1.18 0.53
CA GLU A 113 -40.54 -0.20 0.88
C GLU A 113 -40.08 -1.06 -0.31
N THR A 114 -40.51 -0.78 -1.55
CA THR A 114 -39.92 -1.44 -2.74
C THR A 114 -38.67 -0.71 -3.24
N MET A 115 -38.42 0.48 -2.71
CA MET A 115 -37.22 1.27 -2.91
C MET A 115 -36.25 1.16 -1.73
N ALA A 116 -36.64 0.54 -0.62
CA ALA A 116 -35.78 0.23 0.50
C ALA A 116 -34.76 -0.79 -0.01
N PRO A 117 -33.46 -0.62 0.31
CA PRO A 117 -32.54 -1.70 0.04
C PRO A 117 -33.12 -2.93 0.76
N ALA A 118 -33.25 -4.06 0.06
CA ALA A 118 -32.74 -5.26 0.69
C ALA A 118 -31.31 -4.86 1.05
N LEU A 119 -31.08 -4.54 2.32
CA LEU A 119 -29.75 -4.33 2.85
C LEU A 119 -28.94 -5.48 2.25
N PRO A 120 -27.86 -5.21 1.52
CA PRO A 120 -26.85 -6.23 1.45
C PRO A 120 -26.62 -6.64 2.91
N ASP A 121 -26.51 -7.93 3.18
CA ASP A 121 -25.86 -8.46 4.37
C ASP A 121 -24.36 -8.02 4.40
N GLU A 122 -24.06 -6.75 4.11
CA GLU A 122 -22.75 -6.11 4.24
C GLU A 122 -22.68 -5.22 5.50
N ALA A 123 -23.71 -5.26 6.34
CA ALA A 123 -23.62 -4.88 7.75
C ALA A 123 -23.74 -6.15 8.61
N GLY A 124 -22.84 -7.11 8.37
CA GLY A 124 -22.96 -8.40 9.01
C GLY A 124 -22.03 -9.49 8.50
N GLN A 125 -21.06 -9.19 7.64
CA GLN A 125 -19.95 -10.08 7.36
C GLN A 125 -18.68 -9.24 7.14
N ALA A 126 -17.91 -9.08 8.22
CA ALA A 126 -16.46 -9.31 8.14
C ALA A 126 -16.24 -10.82 7.82
N GLY A 127 -16.91 -11.30 6.77
CA GLY A 127 -16.75 -12.62 6.21
C GLY A 127 -15.51 -12.57 5.37
N SER A 128 -14.68 -13.58 5.54
CA SER A 128 -13.50 -13.89 4.74
C SER A 128 -13.55 -13.31 3.32
N LEU A 129 -12.43 -12.70 2.90
CA LEU A 129 -12.08 -12.43 1.49
C LEU A 129 -11.92 -13.75 0.71
N ASP A 130 -12.88 -14.67 0.83
CA ASP A 130 -12.85 -15.98 0.21
C ASP A 130 -13.03 -15.82 -1.30
N GLY A 131 -11.94 -16.03 -2.02
CA GLY A 131 -12.06 -16.64 -3.35
C GLY A 131 -11.98 -15.73 -4.57
N ALA A 132 -11.89 -14.40 -4.46
CA ALA A 132 -11.82 -13.54 -5.65
C ALA A 132 -10.47 -13.69 -6.37
N THR A 133 -10.41 -14.58 -7.36
CA THR A 133 -9.30 -14.72 -8.30
C THR A 133 -9.46 -13.77 -9.47
N GLY A 134 -8.38 -13.24 -10.02
CA GLY A 134 -8.39 -12.37 -11.19
C GLY A 134 -7.47 -11.17 -11.04
N PHE A 135 -7.58 -10.25 -12.00
CA PHE A 135 -6.82 -9.00 -12.00
C PHE A 135 -7.38 -8.01 -10.97
N LEU A 136 -6.47 -7.27 -10.33
CA LEU A 136 -6.82 -6.20 -9.40
C LEU A 136 -7.79 -6.65 -8.30
N ALA A 137 -7.51 -7.80 -7.67
CA ALA A 137 -8.33 -8.33 -6.60
C ALA A 137 -8.41 -7.34 -5.43
N ARG A 138 -9.59 -7.22 -4.81
CA ARG A 138 -9.78 -6.34 -3.64
C ARG A 138 -9.14 -6.97 -2.39
N GLY A 139 -8.59 -6.10 -1.54
CA GLY A 139 -7.85 -6.51 -0.34
C GLY A 139 -6.51 -7.16 -0.69
N LEU A 140 -5.77 -7.59 0.33
CA LEU A 140 -4.44 -8.22 0.19
C LEU A 140 -4.43 -9.58 0.87
N LEU A 141 -3.62 -10.51 0.35
CA LEU A 141 -3.43 -11.81 1.02
C LEU A 141 -2.62 -11.69 2.32
N VAL A 142 -1.74 -10.69 2.40
CA VAL A 142 -0.95 -10.37 3.59
C VAL A 142 -1.33 -8.96 4.03
N ALA A 143 -1.84 -8.83 5.26
CA ALA A 143 -2.16 -7.53 5.83
C ALA A 143 -0.87 -6.76 6.21
N PRO A 144 -0.88 -5.41 6.14
CA PRO A 144 0.26 -4.53 6.44
C PRO A 144 0.96 -4.84 7.76
N PHE A 145 2.29 -4.69 7.86
CA PHE A 145 2.98 -4.72 9.15
C PHE A 145 2.94 -3.32 9.77
N HIS A 146 2.00 -3.07 10.68
CA HIS A 146 1.58 -1.71 11.04
C HIS A 146 2.66 -0.89 11.76
N ALA A 147 3.51 -1.57 12.53
CA ALA A 147 4.62 -0.93 13.24
C ALA A 147 5.91 -0.90 12.42
N ASP A 148 5.96 -1.49 11.22
CA ASP A 148 7.13 -1.34 10.35
C ASP A 148 7.21 0.13 9.88
N PRO A 149 8.26 0.88 10.25
CA PRO A 149 8.39 2.30 9.93
C PRO A 149 8.53 2.57 8.44
N ARG A 150 8.79 1.54 7.62
CA ARG A 150 8.95 1.63 6.16
C ARG A 150 7.90 0.79 5.41
N TRP A 151 6.76 0.48 6.04
CA TRP A 151 5.63 -0.10 5.31
C TRP A 151 4.88 0.98 4.52
N PRO A 152 4.71 0.85 3.18
CA PRO A 152 3.99 1.85 2.39
C PRO A 152 2.50 1.94 2.73
N HIS A 153 2.08 3.13 3.15
CA HIS A 153 0.68 3.49 3.42
C HIS A 153 0.52 5.02 3.42
N PHE A 154 -0.70 5.53 3.57
CA PHE A 154 -0.91 6.96 3.75
C PHE A 154 -0.92 7.32 5.24
N SER A 155 -0.05 8.25 5.64
CA SER A 155 0.01 8.73 7.03
C SER A 155 0.59 10.12 7.18
N ALA A 156 0.22 10.77 8.28
CA ALA A 156 0.80 12.02 8.74
C ALA A 156 1.01 11.95 10.25
N ALA A 157 2.25 12.20 10.71
CA ALA A 157 2.61 12.07 12.11
C ALA A 157 3.52 13.21 12.58
N TYR A 158 3.32 13.64 13.82
CA TYR A 158 4.27 14.47 14.57
C TYR A 158 5.21 13.55 15.36
N ARG A 159 6.51 13.88 15.38
CA ARG A 159 7.54 13.16 16.13
C ARG A 159 8.41 14.13 16.94
N GLY A 160 8.47 13.91 18.25
CA GLY A 160 9.44 14.55 19.13
C GLY A 160 10.69 13.68 19.25
N TYR A 161 11.81 14.16 18.74
CA TYR A 161 13.10 13.47 18.75
C TYR A 161 13.90 13.85 20.01
N ARG A 162 14.67 12.88 20.53
CA ARG A 162 15.60 13.08 21.67
C ARG A 162 17.04 13.31 21.19
N THR A 163 17.21 14.14 20.17
CA THR A 163 18.50 14.50 19.58
C THR A 163 18.64 16.02 19.53
N ASN A 164 19.88 16.54 19.51
CA ASN A 164 20.11 17.98 19.47
C ASN A 164 19.82 18.61 18.10
N ASP A 165 20.00 17.84 17.03
CA ASP A 165 19.95 18.35 15.65
C ASP A 165 18.53 18.30 15.04
N LEU A 166 17.62 17.53 15.65
CA LEU A 166 16.21 17.45 15.29
C LEU A 166 15.43 17.25 16.58
N THR A 167 14.53 18.18 16.92
CA THR A 167 13.74 18.12 18.16
C THR A 167 12.26 17.84 17.90
N ALA A 168 11.70 18.48 16.87
CA ALA A 168 10.34 18.28 16.42
C ALA A 168 10.33 18.06 14.91
N ALA A 169 9.66 17.00 14.46
CA ALA A 169 9.58 16.64 13.06
C ALA A 169 8.17 16.28 12.64
N PHE A 170 7.88 16.49 11.36
CA PHE A 170 6.72 15.94 10.70
C PHE A 170 7.16 14.78 9.82
N ALA A 171 6.50 13.63 9.98
CA ALA A 171 6.72 12.45 9.14
C ALA A 171 5.48 12.22 8.28
N GLY A 172 5.66 12.28 6.96
CA GLY A 172 4.61 12.02 5.97
C GLY A 172 4.93 10.77 5.16
N THR A 173 3.95 9.88 5.03
CA THR A 173 4.07 8.69 4.16
C THR A 173 2.99 8.74 3.10
N PHE A 174 3.40 8.50 1.86
CA PHE A 174 2.51 8.30 0.73
C PHE A 174 2.89 7.00 0.07
N GLY A 175 2.04 5.99 0.16
CA GLY A 175 2.33 4.71 -0.44
C GLY A 175 1.11 3.82 -0.51
N GLU A 176 1.24 2.75 -1.29
CA GLU A 176 0.16 1.83 -1.58
C GLU A 176 0.68 0.44 -1.95
N THR A 177 -0.18 -0.56 -1.74
CA THR A 177 0.06 -1.96 -2.07
C THR A 177 -1.12 -2.47 -2.90
N PHE A 178 -0.88 -2.74 -4.18
CA PHE A 178 -1.91 -3.14 -5.15
C PHE A 178 -1.75 -4.61 -5.52
N SER A 179 -2.81 -5.40 -5.33
CA SER A 179 -2.94 -6.69 -6.00
C SER A 179 -2.98 -6.47 -7.51
N LEU A 180 -2.06 -7.09 -8.26
CA LEU A 180 -2.08 -7.10 -9.71
C LEU A 180 -2.90 -8.28 -10.23
N TYR A 181 -2.66 -9.46 -9.65
CA TYR A 181 -3.32 -10.70 -10.03
C TYR A 181 -3.34 -11.68 -8.87
N ARG A 182 -4.48 -12.32 -8.62
CA ARG A 182 -4.66 -13.36 -7.60
C ARG A 182 -5.21 -14.64 -8.20
N ASN A 183 -4.69 -15.80 -7.79
CA ASN A 183 -5.25 -17.09 -8.17
C ASN A 183 -5.12 -18.14 -7.06
N ARG A 184 -5.79 -19.27 -7.23
CA ARG A 184 -5.69 -20.43 -6.33
C ARG A 184 -4.28 -21.01 -6.33
N ALA A 185 -3.89 -21.55 -5.18
CA ALA A 185 -2.65 -22.26 -4.93
C ALA A 185 -2.94 -23.59 -4.20
N PRO A 186 -1.97 -24.51 -4.09
CA PRO A 186 -2.11 -25.72 -3.28
C PRO A 186 -2.52 -25.46 -1.82
N PHE A 187 -2.89 -26.53 -1.11
CA PHE A 187 -3.27 -26.49 0.32
C PHE A 187 -4.49 -25.61 0.65
N ASN A 188 -5.44 -25.47 -0.29
CA ASN A 188 -6.56 -24.52 -0.20
C ASN A 188 -6.09 -23.07 -0.05
N GLY A 189 -4.89 -22.76 -0.55
CA GLY A 189 -4.32 -21.43 -0.51
C GLY A 189 -4.66 -20.59 -1.74
N GLN A 190 -4.23 -19.34 -1.67
CA GLN A 190 -4.19 -18.41 -2.80
C GLN A 190 -2.80 -17.80 -2.88
N TRP A 191 -2.41 -17.43 -4.09
CA TRP A 191 -1.21 -16.64 -4.34
C TRP A 191 -1.57 -15.35 -5.09
N GLU A 192 -0.74 -14.34 -4.94
CA GLU A 192 -0.98 -13.01 -5.48
C GLU A 192 0.32 -12.35 -5.95
N LEU A 193 0.29 -11.73 -7.13
CA LEU A 193 1.30 -10.75 -7.55
C LEU A 193 0.87 -9.37 -7.07
N VAL A 194 1.79 -8.66 -6.44
CA VAL A 194 1.53 -7.38 -5.78
C VAL A 194 2.57 -6.36 -6.19
N LEU A 195 2.12 -5.16 -6.56
CA LEU A 195 2.99 -3.98 -6.68
C LEU A 195 2.87 -3.17 -5.40
N GLN A 196 4.00 -2.80 -4.81
CA GLN A 196 4.06 -1.92 -3.66
C GLN A 196 4.95 -0.73 -4.00
N ALA A 197 4.52 0.48 -3.64
CA ALA A 197 5.33 1.68 -3.83
C ALA A 197 5.03 2.70 -2.75
N GLY A 198 6.02 3.49 -2.34
CA GLY A 198 5.81 4.57 -1.41
C GLY A 198 6.99 5.53 -1.26
N VAL A 199 6.70 6.67 -0.64
CA VAL A 199 7.67 7.70 -0.26
C VAL A 199 7.50 7.99 1.23
N PHE A 200 8.62 8.00 1.95
CA PHE A 200 8.71 8.30 3.38
C PHE A 200 9.48 9.59 3.54
N SER A 201 8.78 10.65 3.97
CA SER A 201 9.32 12.00 4.09
C SER A 201 9.41 12.42 5.56
N LEU A 202 10.50 13.10 5.91
CA LEU A 202 10.75 13.65 7.23
C LEU A 202 11.10 15.13 7.09
N PHE A 203 10.40 15.99 7.82
CA PHE A 203 10.58 17.45 7.80
C PHE A 203 10.95 17.95 9.19
N ASP A 204 11.90 18.88 9.30
CA ASP A 204 12.25 19.54 10.56
C ASP A 204 11.29 20.69 10.83
N LEU A 205 10.42 20.54 11.83
CA LEU A 205 9.46 21.57 12.21
C LEU A 205 10.10 22.71 13.03
N SER A 206 11.34 22.53 13.45
CA SER A 206 12.12 23.52 14.20
C SER A 206 12.84 24.49 13.26
N ALA A 207 13.03 24.10 11.99
CA ALA A 207 13.64 24.91 10.96
C ALA A 207 12.70 26.03 10.50
N THR A 208 13.27 27.16 10.07
CA THR A 208 12.49 28.35 9.66
C THR A 208 11.59 28.08 8.46
N SER A 209 11.98 27.17 7.56
CA SER A 209 11.23 26.84 6.34
C SER A 209 10.57 25.45 6.38
N LEU A 210 10.49 24.80 7.55
CA LEU A 210 10.00 23.43 7.68
C LEU A 210 10.77 22.45 6.77
N ASP A 211 12.09 22.54 6.79
CA ASP A 211 13.00 21.94 5.82
C ASP A 211 12.77 20.43 5.65
N LEU A 212 12.78 19.95 4.40
CA LEU A 212 12.77 18.52 4.11
C LEU A 212 14.13 17.93 4.50
N VAL A 213 14.13 17.01 5.47
CA VAL A 213 15.33 16.36 6.00
C VAL A 213 15.68 15.12 5.19
N ASN A 214 14.70 14.23 4.97
CA ASN A 214 14.88 12.96 4.27
C ASN A 214 13.66 12.61 3.42
N ALA A 215 13.89 12.01 2.26
CA ALA A 215 12.89 11.35 1.46
C ALA A 215 13.41 9.99 0.97
N ASP A 216 12.81 8.90 1.47
CA ASP A 216 13.08 7.54 1.00
C ASP A 216 11.99 7.12 0.01
N TYR A 217 12.40 6.71 -1.19
CA TYR A 217 11.52 6.20 -2.25
C TYR A 217 11.66 4.70 -2.32
N ASN A 218 10.55 3.97 -2.29
CA ASN A 218 10.51 2.52 -2.32
C ASN A 218 9.55 2.04 -3.41
N VAL A 219 9.97 1.03 -4.17
CA VAL A 219 9.11 0.30 -5.12
C VAL A 219 9.48 -1.18 -5.12
N GLY A 220 8.48 -2.04 -5.03
CA GLY A 220 8.67 -3.48 -4.95
C GLY A 220 7.62 -4.28 -5.68
N LEU A 221 8.04 -5.44 -6.17
CA LEU A 221 7.18 -6.48 -6.70
C LEU A 221 7.22 -7.66 -5.73
N LEU A 222 6.05 -8.12 -5.30
CA LEU A 222 5.91 -9.19 -4.34
C LEU A 222 5.09 -10.33 -4.93
N THR A 223 5.42 -11.55 -4.51
CA THR A 223 4.51 -12.69 -4.58
C THR A 223 4.05 -13.03 -3.17
N ALA A 224 2.76 -12.86 -2.89
CA ALA A 224 2.14 -13.16 -1.62
C ALA A 224 1.39 -14.49 -1.67
N TYR A 225 1.25 -15.14 -0.52
CA TYR A 225 0.52 -16.38 -0.36
C TYR A 225 -0.27 -16.36 0.96
N ARG A 226 -1.47 -16.94 0.96
CA ARG A 226 -2.27 -17.16 2.17
C ARG A 226 -2.95 -18.52 2.12
N SER A 227 -2.95 -19.22 3.25
CA SER A 227 -3.70 -20.45 3.47
C SER A 227 -4.15 -20.52 4.93
N GLY A 228 -5.45 -20.32 5.17
CA GLY A 228 -6.00 -20.25 6.52
C GLY A 228 -5.35 -19.12 7.34
N LYS A 229 -4.76 -19.50 8.48
CA LYS A 229 -4.07 -18.60 9.43
C LYS A 229 -2.65 -18.23 9.01
N PHE A 230 -2.10 -18.90 8.00
CA PHE A 230 -0.75 -18.64 7.52
C PHE A 230 -0.78 -17.72 6.32
N SER A 231 0.10 -16.71 6.33
CA SER A 231 0.32 -15.84 5.17
C SER A 231 1.79 -15.44 5.07
N GLY A 232 2.23 -14.99 3.91
CA GLY A 232 3.59 -14.53 3.74
C GLY A 232 3.86 -14.06 2.32
N PHE A 233 5.03 -13.48 2.11
CA PHE A 233 5.44 -13.02 0.80
C PHE A 233 6.96 -13.14 0.59
N LEU A 234 7.34 -13.18 -0.68
CA LEU A 234 8.68 -12.89 -1.18
C LEU A 234 8.61 -11.56 -1.93
N ARG A 235 9.50 -10.62 -1.62
CA ARG A 235 9.57 -9.30 -2.25
C ARG A 235 10.94 -9.08 -2.86
N LEU A 236 10.96 -8.53 -4.07
CA LEU A 236 12.10 -7.80 -4.61
C LEU A 236 11.73 -6.33 -4.63
N HIS A 237 12.52 -5.48 -3.99
CA HIS A 237 12.26 -4.05 -4.00
C HIS A 237 13.53 -3.23 -4.14
N HIS A 238 13.37 -2.04 -4.69
CA HIS A 238 14.38 -1.01 -4.79
C HIS A 238 14.03 0.10 -3.79
N GLN A 239 15.03 0.59 -3.09
CA GLN A 239 14.94 1.80 -2.28
C GLN A 239 16.07 2.77 -2.62
N SER A 240 15.73 4.04 -2.75
CA SER A 240 16.69 5.15 -2.86
C SER A 240 16.33 6.25 -1.87
N SER A 241 17.36 6.94 -1.37
CA SER A 241 17.22 7.96 -0.34
C SER A 241 17.79 9.29 -0.79
N HIS A 242 17.09 10.37 -0.51
CA HIS A 242 17.49 11.73 -0.88
C HIS A 242 17.38 12.67 0.32
N LEU A 243 18.39 13.52 0.52
CA LEU A 243 18.32 14.67 1.42
C LEU A 243 17.52 15.78 0.73
N GLY A 244 16.74 16.54 1.49
CA GLY A 244 16.18 17.79 1.00
C GLY A 244 17.26 18.84 0.81
N ASP A 245 17.07 19.70 -0.17
CA ASP A 245 18.01 20.74 -0.55
C ASP A 245 18.05 21.86 0.49
N GLU A 246 16.93 22.23 1.11
CA GLU A 246 16.92 23.21 2.21
C GLU A 246 17.76 22.74 3.39
N PHE A 247 17.66 21.45 3.73
CA PHE A 247 18.44 20.86 4.83
C PHE A 247 19.95 20.88 4.54
N ILE A 248 20.37 20.63 3.28
CA ILE A 248 21.79 20.73 2.88
C ILE A 248 22.29 22.18 2.98
N LEU A 249 21.47 23.15 2.54
CA LEU A 249 21.83 24.57 2.60
C LEU A 249 21.95 25.07 4.04
N ALA A 250 21.05 24.61 4.92
CA ALA A 250 21.06 24.93 6.35
C ALA A 250 22.20 24.22 7.11
N ASN A 251 22.62 23.03 6.67
CA ASN A 251 23.57 22.18 7.39
C ASN A 251 24.80 21.80 6.54
N GLN A 252 25.71 22.76 6.33
CA GLN A 252 26.92 22.58 5.51
C GLN A 252 27.89 21.47 5.97
N ARG A 253 27.71 20.92 7.18
CA ARG A 253 28.52 19.80 7.70
C ARG A 253 27.94 18.42 7.34
N VAL A 254 26.69 18.36 6.87
CA VAL A 254 26.05 17.11 6.46
C VAL A 254 26.64 16.68 5.13
N GLN A 255 27.20 15.48 5.10
CA GLN A 255 27.65 14.85 3.87
C GLN A 255 26.51 14.01 3.31
N ARG A 256 26.09 14.33 2.09
CA ARG A 256 25.11 13.51 1.37
C ARG A 256 25.67 12.11 1.16
N ILE A 257 24.91 11.10 1.56
CA ILE A 257 25.21 9.71 1.25
C ILE A 257 24.27 9.28 0.12
N ASN A 258 24.79 8.60 -0.91
CA ASN A 258 23.95 8.05 -1.96
C ASN A 258 23.44 6.66 -1.57
N LEU A 259 22.58 6.57 -0.55
CA LEU A 259 22.03 5.28 -0.15
C LEU A 259 21.00 4.83 -1.18
N SER A 260 21.31 3.73 -1.86
CA SER A 260 20.43 3.04 -2.81
C SER A 260 20.65 1.55 -2.71
N TYR A 261 19.61 0.74 -2.71
CA TYR A 261 19.75 -0.71 -2.68
C TYR A 261 18.57 -1.44 -3.31
N GLU A 262 18.85 -2.67 -3.73
CA GLU A 262 17.88 -3.66 -4.15
C GLU A 262 17.93 -4.81 -3.14
N GLU A 263 16.80 -5.08 -2.50
CA GLU A 263 16.67 -6.08 -1.46
C GLU A 263 15.69 -7.18 -1.89
N VAL A 264 16.07 -8.41 -1.60
CA VAL A 264 15.17 -9.56 -1.64
C VAL A 264 14.84 -9.93 -0.21
N ASP A 265 13.56 -9.94 0.14
CA ASP A 265 13.11 -10.30 1.48
C ASP A 265 11.97 -11.33 1.46
N VAL A 266 11.90 -12.10 2.54
CA VAL A 266 10.80 -13.03 2.82
C VAL A 266 10.24 -12.70 4.19
N LYS A 267 8.91 -12.57 4.27
CA LYS A 267 8.19 -12.38 5.51
C LYS A 267 7.06 -13.40 5.62
N LEU A 268 6.91 -13.98 6.80
CA LEU A 268 5.86 -14.94 7.13
C LEU A 268 5.07 -14.41 8.32
N ALA A 269 3.77 -14.65 8.33
CA ALA A 269 2.84 -14.24 9.36
C ALA A 269 1.89 -15.38 9.73
N TYR A 270 1.50 -15.41 11.00
CA TYR A 270 0.58 -16.40 11.54
C TYR A 270 -0.46 -15.73 12.46
N ASP A 271 -1.73 -15.93 12.15
CA ASP A 271 -2.85 -15.46 12.95
C ASP A 271 -3.13 -16.47 14.07
N VAL A 272 -2.52 -16.21 15.24
CA VAL A 272 -2.65 -17.09 16.41
C VAL A 272 -4.12 -17.19 16.84
N SER A 273 -4.79 -16.05 16.88
CA SER A 273 -6.22 -15.88 17.14
C SER A 273 -6.76 -14.67 16.35
N ASP A 274 -8.05 -14.39 16.44
CA ASP A 274 -8.65 -13.22 15.79
C ASP A 274 -8.17 -11.87 16.37
N TRP A 275 -7.41 -11.90 17.48
CA TRP A 275 -6.91 -10.73 18.19
C TRP A 275 -5.37 -10.69 18.31
N ILE A 276 -4.66 -11.74 17.88
CA ILE A 276 -3.19 -11.80 17.88
C ILE A 276 -2.66 -12.26 16.53
N ARG A 277 -1.77 -11.46 15.95
CA ARG A 277 -0.95 -11.84 14.80
C ARG A 277 0.53 -11.70 15.11
N ILE A 278 1.33 -12.68 14.70
CA ILE A 278 2.79 -12.63 14.77
C ILE A 278 3.37 -12.72 13.38
N TYR A 279 4.53 -12.12 13.16
CA TYR A 279 5.26 -12.24 11.91
C TYR A 279 6.76 -12.24 12.15
N ALA A 280 7.49 -12.82 11.21
CA ALA A 280 8.95 -12.83 11.19
C ALA A 280 9.48 -13.00 9.77
N GLY A 281 10.72 -12.63 9.54
CA GLY A 281 11.39 -12.84 8.27
C GLY A 281 12.78 -12.24 8.21
N GLY A 282 13.35 -12.25 7.01
CA GLY A 282 14.70 -11.78 6.75
C GLY A 282 14.85 -11.22 5.36
N GLY A 283 15.94 -10.51 5.14
CA GLY A 283 16.23 -9.87 3.87
C GLY A 283 17.72 -9.88 3.56
N TYR A 284 18.02 -9.71 2.27
CA TYR A 284 19.36 -9.67 1.74
C TYR A 284 19.48 -8.56 0.70
N LEU A 285 20.42 -7.64 0.91
CA LEU A 285 20.76 -6.61 -0.08
C LEU A 285 21.51 -7.24 -1.26
N ALA A 286 20.80 -7.47 -2.36
CA ALA A 286 21.35 -8.03 -3.60
C ALA A 286 22.23 -7.04 -4.36
N HIS A 287 21.88 -5.75 -4.30
CA HIS A 287 22.71 -4.65 -4.75
C HIS A 287 22.59 -3.48 -3.77
N ARG A 288 23.65 -2.68 -3.66
CA ARG A 288 23.76 -1.61 -2.68
C ARG A 288 24.84 -0.61 -3.06
N ASP A 289 24.55 0.65 -2.79
CA ASP A 289 25.45 1.79 -2.82
C ASP A 289 25.23 2.55 -1.50
N PRO A 290 26.25 2.77 -0.67
CA PRO A 290 27.64 2.28 -0.78
C PRO A 290 27.81 0.75 -0.73
N SER A 291 28.83 0.21 -1.40
CA SER A 291 29.05 -1.24 -1.52
C SER A 291 29.46 -1.94 -0.22
N ASP A 292 29.92 -1.19 0.78
CA ASP A 292 30.36 -1.65 2.09
C ASP A 292 29.22 -1.81 3.11
N VAL A 293 27.99 -1.41 2.78
CA VAL A 293 26.81 -1.65 3.63
C VAL A 293 26.58 -3.16 3.80
N GLU A 294 26.59 -3.68 5.02
CA GLU A 294 26.42 -5.12 5.24
C GLU A 294 24.99 -5.60 4.91
N PRO A 295 24.81 -6.78 4.27
CA PRO A 295 23.58 -7.11 3.54
C PRO A 295 22.44 -7.73 4.33
N ILE A 296 22.69 -8.39 5.47
CA ILE A 296 21.67 -9.25 6.08
C ILE A 296 20.79 -8.45 7.05
N SER A 297 19.49 -8.66 6.94
CA SER A 297 18.46 -8.10 7.82
C SER A 297 17.54 -9.19 8.39
N THR A 298 17.01 -8.96 9.58
CA THR A 298 15.93 -9.75 10.18
C THR A 298 14.86 -8.83 10.74
N GLN A 299 13.62 -9.31 10.75
CA GLN A 299 12.46 -8.58 11.24
C GLN A 299 11.49 -9.55 11.92
N TRP A 300 10.88 -9.12 13.01
CA TRP A 300 9.79 -9.84 13.65
C TRP A 300 8.89 -8.88 14.41
N GLY A 301 7.65 -9.29 14.64
CA GLY A 301 6.69 -8.43 15.30
C GLY A 301 5.44 -9.14 15.77
N LEU A 302 4.63 -8.36 16.50
CA LEU A 302 3.40 -8.76 17.17
C LEU A 302 2.37 -7.67 16.95
N GLU A 303 1.15 -8.08 16.65
CA GLU A 303 0.01 -7.19 16.54
C GLU A 303 -1.16 -7.70 17.36
N LEU A 304 -1.79 -6.77 18.07
CA LEU A 304 -2.91 -6.99 18.95
C LEU A 304 -4.06 -6.11 18.48
N THR A 305 -5.19 -6.74 18.18
CA THR A 305 -6.46 -6.05 17.90
C THR A 305 -7.44 -6.42 18.99
N SER A 306 -7.98 -5.44 19.70
CA SER A 306 -8.95 -5.70 20.76
C SER A 306 -10.13 -6.52 20.22
N PRO A 307 -10.54 -7.62 20.89
CA PRO A 307 -11.75 -8.35 20.52
C PRO A 307 -13.03 -7.57 20.90
N ILE A 308 -12.90 -6.48 21.67
CA ILE A 308 -14.00 -5.63 22.11
C ILE A 308 -13.90 -4.30 21.37
N VAL A 309 -15.01 -3.92 20.74
CA VAL A 309 -15.19 -2.60 20.13
C VAL A 309 -15.82 -1.66 21.16
N PHE A 310 -15.22 -0.48 21.33
CA PHE A 310 -15.61 0.54 22.30
C PHE A 310 -16.50 1.61 21.65
N LEU A 311 -17.06 2.50 22.47
CA LEU A 311 -17.89 3.64 22.03
C LEU A 311 -19.03 3.20 21.09
N ASN A 312 -19.88 2.27 21.56
CA ASN A 312 -21.02 1.73 20.83
C ASN A 312 -20.65 1.15 19.45
N GLY A 313 -19.50 0.49 19.35
CA GLY A 313 -19.05 -0.13 18.09
C GLY A 313 -18.26 0.79 17.16
N SER A 314 -17.83 1.96 17.63
CA SER A 314 -17.19 2.97 16.77
C SER A 314 -15.66 2.84 16.69
N VAL A 315 -15.01 2.35 17.75
CA VAL A 315 -13.54 2.31 17.82
C VAL A 315 -13.01 1.01 18.40
N THR A 316 -11.92 0.51 17.83
CA THR A 316 -11.24 -0.70 18.31
C THR A 316 -9.84 -0.34 18.81
N PRO A 317 -9.52 -0.59 20.09
CA PRO A 317 -8.16 -0.46 20.58
C PRO A 317 -7.20 -1.43 19.88
N ILE A 318 -6.01 -0.94 19.55
CA ILE A 318 -4.99 -1.67 18.80
C ILE A 318 -3.60 -1.38 19.35
N CYS A 319 -2.70 -2.36 19.26
CA CYS A 319 -1.30 -2.25 19.65
C CYS A 319 -0.42 -3.10 18.73
N TYR A 320 0.67 -2.53 18.25
CA TYR A 320 1.58 -3.12 17.27
C TYR A 320 3.02 -2.94 17.73
N ALA A 321 3.84 -3.95 17.51
CA ALA A 321 5.27 -3.89 17.74
C ALA A 321 6.02 -4.55 16.58
N ASP A 322 7.06 -3.88 16.11
CA ASP A 322 7.98 -4.33 15.06
C ASP A 322 9.42 -4.17 15.55
N PHE A 323 10.22 -5.19 15.30
CA PHE A 323 11.61 -5.28 15.72
C PHE A 323 12.47 -5.66 14.53
N GLN A 324 13.46 -4.82 14.22
CA GLN A 324 14.38 -5.04 13.10
C GLN A 324 15.82 -5.04 13.58
N SER A 325 16.63 -5.95 13.07
CA SER A 325 18.08 -5.97 13.28
C SER A 325 18.78 -6.32 11.98
N ASN A 326 19.99 -5.78 11.78
CA ASN A 326 20.73 -5.97 10.55
C ASN A 326 22.24 -5.92 10.83
N GLU A 327 23.03 -6.50 9.93
CA GLU A 327 24.48 -6.53 10.04
C GLU A 327 25.07 -5.12 10.06
N ARG A 328 24.61 -4.22 9.18
CA ARG A 328 25.13 -2.85 9.06
C ARG A 328 25.04 -2.02 10.35
N SER A 329 24.18 -2.39 11.28
CA SER A 329 24.05 -1.79 12.61
C SER A 329 24.57 -2.69 13.74
N GLN A 330 25.44 -3.64 13.41
CA GLN A 330 26.04 -4.62 14.32
C GLN A 330 24.97 -5.38 15.12
N TRP A 331 23.86 -5.72 14.45
CA TRP A 331 22.71 -6.42 15.03
C TRP A 331 21.99 -5.67 16.16
N SER A 332 22.22 -4.36 16.29
CA SER A 332 21.41 -3.51 17.17
C SER A 332 19.94 -3.59 16.77
N ILE A 333 19.06 -3.69 17.77
CA ILE A 333 17.62 -3.85 17.53
C ILE A 333 16.96 -2.48 17.46
N ALA A 334 16.39 -2.17 16.30
CA ALA A 334 15.39 -1.13 16.14
C ALA A 334 14.04 -1.64 16.66
N GLN A 335 13.39 -0.83 17.48
CA GLN A 335 12.10 -1.14 18.11
C GLN A 335 11.12 -0.07 17.66
N SER A 336 10.02 -0.46 17.02
CA SER A 336 8.89 0.42 16.75
C SER A 336 7.64 -0.12 17.43
N ILE A 337 7.00 0.71 18.24
CA ILE A 337 5.78 0.35 18.96
C ILE A 337 4.73 1.41 18.67
N MET A 338 3.54 0.98 18.27
CA MET A 338 2.41 1.86 18.00
C MET A 338 1.17 1.37 18.72
N ALA A 339 0.42 2.26 19.37
CA ALA A 339 -0.81 1.89 20.06
C ALA A 339 -1.83 3.03 19.98
N GLY A 340 -3.11 2.68 19.91
CA GLY A 340 -4.18 3.67 19.83
C GLY A 340 -5.50 3.09 19.41
N LEU A 341 -6.23 3.83 18.57
CA LEU A 341 -7.61 3.54 18.20
C LEU A 341 -7.75 3.43 16.68
N ARG A 342 -8.35 2.34 16.22
CA ARG A 342 -8.91 2.22 14.88
C ARG A 342 -10.36 2.67 14.87
N PHE A 343 -10.75 3.46 13.89
CA PHE A 343 -12.12 3.92 13.72
C PHE A 343 -12.84 3.01 12.73
N GLU A 344 -13.93 2.37 13.16
CA GLU A 344 -14.60 1.35 12.34
C GLU A 344 -15.34 1.94 11.14
N ASN A 345 -15.90 3.14 11.31
CA ASN A 345 -16.72 3.83 10.31
C ASN A 345 -15.99 4.96 9.56
N ALA A 346 -14.80 5.36 9.99
CA ALA A 346 -14.02 6.40 9.31
C ALA A 346 -13.09 5.74 8.28
N ARG A 347 -13.56 5.69 7.02
CA ARG A 347 -12.85 5.01 5.92
C ARG A 347 -12.71 5.91 4.69
N ILE A 348 -11.61 5.74 3.97
CA ILE A 348 -11.41 6.28 2.62
C ILE A 348 -11.18 5.10 1.68
N GLY A 349 -12.18 4.80 0.85
CA GLY A 349 -12.22 3.53 0.11
C GLY A 349 -12.22 2.35 1.10
N ASN A 350 -11.29 1.42 0.93
CA ASN A 350 -11.11 0.29 1.83
C ASN A 350 -10.18 0.58 3.01
N ARG A 351 -9.60 1.79 3.10
CA ARG A 351 -8.62 2.11 4.13
C ARG A 351 -9.31 2.64 5.39
N GLN A 352 -9.02 2.03 6.54
CA GLN A 352 -9.52 2.46 7.84
C GLN A 352 -8.58 3.48 8.48
N LEU A 353 -9.16 4.53 9.06
CA LEU A 353 -8.43 5.51 9.83
C LEU A 353 -8.00 4.92 11.20
N GLN A 354 -6.74 5.14 11.56
CA GLN A 354 -6.18 4.84 12.87
C GLN A 354 -5.51 6.10 13.44
N LEU A 355 -5.73 6.37 14.72
CA LEU A 355 -4.99 7.36 15.51
C LEU A 355 -4.04 6.61 16.44
N LEU A 356 -2.73 6.78 16.26
CA LEU A 356 -1.71 6.01 16.95
C LEU A 356 -0.72 6.91 17.66
N ALA A 357 -0.49 6.64 18.94
CA ALA A 357 0.74 7.02 19.61
C ALA A 357 1.87 6.08 19.16
N GLN A 358 3.07 6.62 19.00
CA GLN A 358 4.19 5.91 18.43
C GLN A 358 5.44 6.08 19.31
N TYR A 359 6.24 5.04 19.39
CA TYR A 359 7.57 5.04 20.00
C TYR A 359 8.55 4.35 19.06
N PHE A 360 9.74 4.91 18.96
CA PHE A 360 10.84 4.27 18.25
C PHE A 360 12.15 4.46 18.99
N ALA A 361 12.97 3.41 19.03
CA ALA A 361 14.35 3.49 19.48
C ALA A 361 15.23 2.45 18.78
N GLY A 362 16.40 2.88 18.30
CA GLY A 362 17.44 2.02 17.72
C GLY A 362 18.06 2.63 16.46
N PRO A 363 18.66 1.81 15.57
CA PRO A 363 19.18 2.28 14.29
C PRO A 363 18.12 3.05 13.49
N SER A 364 18.52 4.15 12.86
CA SER A 364 17.58 5.02 12.15
C SER A 364 16.92 4.28 10.98
N PRO A 365 15.59 4.39 10.83
CA PRO A 365 14.89 3.84 9.68
C PRO A 365 14.99 4.77 8.45
N ASP A 366 15.48 6.01 8.63
CA ASP A 366 15.62 7.00 7.56
C ASP A 366 16.92 6.76 6.80
N GLY A 367 16.82 6.56 5.48
CA GLY A 367 17.96 6.08 4.69
C GLY A 367 19.16 7.02 4.66
N GLN A 368 18.98 8.34 4.70
CA GLN A 368 20.13 9.26 4.81
C GLN A 368 20.82 9.21 6.19
N PHE A 369 20.14 8.66 7.19
CA PHE A 369 20.62 8.58 8.57
C PHE A 369 20.81 7.13 9.03
N TYR A 370 20.88 6.16 8.10
CA TYR A 370 20.89 4.71 8.38
C TYR A 370 22.00 4.25 9.33
N ALA A 371 23.10 4.99 9.42
CA ALA A 371 24.23 4.72 10.31
C ALA A 371 24.06 5.32 11.72
N GLN A 372 23.03 6.13 11.94
CA GLN A 372 22.76 6.83 13.19
C GLN A 372 21.74 6.07 14.04
N HIS A 373 21.67 6.42 15.32
CA HIS A 373 20.59 5.98 16.21
C HIS A 373 19.52 7.07 16.30
N SER A 374 18.26 6.65 16.28
CA SER A 374 17.11 7.52 16.45
C SER A 374 16.29 7.09 17.66
N HIS A 375 15.73 8.09 18.34
CA HIS A 375 14.82 7.88 19.46
C HIS A 375 13.77 8.98 19.44
N TRP A 376 12.51 8.60 19.27
CA TRP A 376 11.41 9.54 19.20
C TRP A 376 10.10 8.97 19.77
N PHE A 377 9.24 9.89 20.20
CA PHE A 377 7.84 9.63 20.49
C PHE A 377 6.99 10.41 19.49
N GLY A 378 5.86 9.87 19.10
CA GLY A 378 5.01 10.52 18.11
C GLY A 378 3.53 10.25 18.29
N ILE A 379 2.75 10.98 17.52
CA ILE A 379 1.32 10.73 17.33
C ILE A 379 0.99 10.97 15.87
N GLY A 380 0.21 10.08 15.26
CA GLY A 380 -0.10 10.16 13.84
C GLY A 380 -1.46 9.59 13.47
N LEU A 381 -1.95 10.05 12.32
CA LEU A 381 -3.08 9.49 11.62
C LEU A 381 -2.56 8.56 10.52
N HIS A 382 -3.09 7.35 10.46
CA HIS A 382 -2.69 6.31 9.52
C HIS A 382 -3.91 5.73 8.82
N PHE A 383 -3.74 5.37 7.55
CA PHE A 383 -4.78 4.74 6.74
C PHE A 383 -4.26 3.41 6.20
N TYR A 384 -4.78 2.30 6.75
CA TYR A 384 -4.42 0.93 6.40
C TYR A 384 -5.62 0.15 5.83
N PHE A 385 -5.38 -0.88 5.01
CA PHE A 385 -6.41 -1.72 4.38
C PHE A 385 -6.98 -2.80 5.28
#